data_AF-A0A977NMP5-F1
#
_entry.id   AF-A0A977NMP5-F1
#
_cell.length_a   1.000
_cell.length_b   1.000
_cell.length_c   1.000
_cell.angle_alpha   90.00
_cell.angle_beta   90.00
_cell.angle_gamma   90.00
#
_symmetry.space_group_name_H-M   'P 1'
#
loop_
_entity.id
_entity.type
_entity.pdbx_description
1 polymer ?
#
loop_
_entity_poly.entity_id
_entity_poly.type
_entity_poly.pdbx_seq_one_letter_code
_entity_poly.pdbx_strand_id
1 'polypeptide(L)'
;MENGLIQRLIEAHAVERHQNDIAFTKSFRKFVARQRGKITKEQTLEDWRLILGAYDYRLVNLTADEAGATMVLLEFFADNAKTAIPDGR
;
A
#
# COMPACT_ATOMS: atom_id res chain seq x y z
N MET A 1 20.78 -1.58 0.80
CA MET A 1 19.87 -0.47 0.45
C MET A 1 18.48 -1.07 0.37
N GLU A 2 17.78 -1.22 1.50
CA GLU A 2 16.65 -2.15 1.56
C GLU A 2 15.55 -1.68 2.52
N ASN A 3 15.29 -0.35 2.56
CA ASN A 3 14.16 0.21 3.33
C ASN A 3 13.64 1.57 2.82
N GLY A 4 13.97 1.96 1.59
CA GLY A 4 13.55 3.27 1.03
C GLY A 4 12.03 3.36 0.81
N LEU A 5 11.42 2.31 0.29
CA LEU A 5 9.98 2.29 0.01
C LEU A 5 9.14 2.38 1.30
N ILE A 6 9.42 1.52 2.27
CA ILE A 6 8.68 1.50 3.54
C ILE A 6 8.84 2.83 4.28
N GLN A 7 10.05 3.41 4.29
CA GLN A 7 10.26 4.73 4.89
C GLN A 7 9.40 5.81 4.21
N ARG A 8 9.35 5.85 2.87
CA ARG A 8 8.49 6.80 2.14
C ARG A 8 7.00 6.58 2.42
N LEU A 9 6.57 5.32 2.56
CA LEU A 9 5.18 5.00 2.93
C LEU A 9 4.86 5.42 4.37
N ILE A 10 5.81 5.35 5.29
CA ILE A 10 5.68 5.87 6.66
C ILE A 10 5.61 7.40 6.64
N GLU A 11 6.51 8.05 5.91
CA GLU A 11 6.52 9.50 5.74
C GLU A 11 5.22 10.02 5.08
N ALA A 12 4.59 9.24 4.21
CA ALA A 12 3.30 9.55 3.61
C ALA A 12 2.09 9.15 4.48
N HIS A 13 2.28 8.66 5.71
CA HIS A 13 1.22 8.13 6.57
C HIS A 13 0.36 7.03 5.89
N ALA A 14 0.92 6.33 4.92
CA ALA A 14 0.31 5.18 4.27
C ALA A 14 0.53 3.90 5.09
N VAL A 15 1.65 3.85 5.82
CA VAL A 15 2.05 2.75 6.70
C VAL A 15 2.41 3.29 8.08
N GLU A 16 2.04 2.55 9.12
CA GLU A 16 2.51 2.75 10.48
C GLU A 16 3.50 1.64 10.86
N ARG A 17 4.55 2.01 11.60
CA ARG A 17 5.52 1.06 12.14
C ARG A 17 5.13 0.69 13.57
N HIS A 18 4.95 -0.60 13.80
CA HIS A 18 4.84 -1.21 15.12
C HIS A 18 6.18 -1.83 15.51
N GLN A 19 6.35 -2.19 16.79
CA GLN A 19 7.65 -2.58 17.38
C GLN A 19 8.46 -3.57 16.51
N ASN A 20 7.81 -4.56 15.91
CA ASN A 20 8.43 -5.55 15.02
C ASN A 20 7.71 -5.72 13.67
N ASP A 21 6.78 -4.84 13.31
CA ASP A 21 5.94 -5.02 12.11
C ASP A 21 5.54 -3.69 11.48
N ILE A 22 4.97 -3.74 10.28
CA ILE A 22 4.37 -2.60 9.60
C ILE A 22 2.92 -2.88 9.27
N ALA A 23 2.07 -1.86 9.34
CA ALA A 23 0.66 -1.97 8.99
C ALA A 23 0.24 -0.82 8.10
N PHE A 24 -0.42 -1.13 6.98
CA PHE A 24 -1.09 -0.10 6.19
C PHE A 24 -2.22 0.55 6.99
N THR A 25 -2.26 1.88 6.99
CA THR A 25 -3.25 2.64 7.75
C THR A 25 -4.67 2.45 7.20
N LYS A 26 -5.67 2.61 8.06
CA LYS A 26 -7.09 2.48 7.67
C LYS A 26 -7.48 3.51 6.60
N SER A 27 -6.94 4.73 6.66
CA SER A 27 -7.16 5.79 5.67
C SER A 27 -6.63 5.38 4.31
N PHE A 28 -5.40 4.87 4.25
CA PHE A 28 -4.77 4.42 3.02
C PHE A 28 -5.53 3.25 2.39
N ARG A 29 -5.86 2.23 3.17
CA ARG A 29 -6.67 1.09 2.70
C ARG A 29 -8.01 1.54 2.11
N LYS A 30 -8.72 2.45 2.79
CA LYS A 30 -9.99 3.01 2.31
C LYS A 30 -9.82 3.81 1.03
N PHE A 31 -8.75 4.59 0.93
CA PHE A 31 -8.43 5.34 -0.29
C PHE A 31 -8.26 4.38 -1.46
N VAL A 32 -7.37 3.39 -1.33
CA VAL A 32 -7.11 2.42 -2.41
C VAL A 32 -8.36 1.64 -2.79
N ALA A 33 -9.15 1.17 -1.82
CA ALA A 33 -10.41 0.48 -2.08
C ALA A 33 -11.42 1.34 -2.89
N ARG A 34 -11.52 2.64 -2.58
CA ARG A 34 -12.35 3.58 -3.34
C ARG A 34 -11.86 3.77 -4.77
N GLN A 35 -10.54 3.78 -5.00
CA GLN A 35 -9.98 3.90 -6.34
C GLN A 35 -10.20 2.61 -7.13
N ARG A 36 -9.99 1.43 -6.52
CA ARG A 36 -10.33 0.13 -7.11
C ARG A 36 -11.80 0.06 -7.55
N GLY A 37 -12.73 0.56 -6.75
CA GLY A 37 -14.15 0.60 -7.11
C GLY A 37 -14.50 1.52 -8.29
N LYS A 38 -13.60 2.43 -8.69
CA LYS A 38 -13.78 3.33 -9.83
C LYS A 38 -13.05 2.86 -11.09
N ILE A 39 -12.18 1.87 -10.96
CA ILE A 39 -11.36 1.36 -12.05
C ILE A 39 -12.23 0.42 -12.91
N THR A 40 -12.42 0.77 -14.18
CA THR A 40 -13.21 -0.01 -15.15
C THR A 40 -12.36 -0.77 -16.17
N LYS A 41 -11.03 -0.62 -16.10
CA LYS A 41 -10.04 -1.24 -16.99
C LYS A 41 -8.77 -1.58 -16.21
N GLU A 42 -7.97 -2.49 -16.73
CA GLU A 42 -6.64 -2.79 -16.15
C GLU A 42 -5.81 -1.51 -16.01
N GLN A 43 -5.17 -1.36 -14.84
CA GLN A 43 -4.29 -0.23 -14.55
C GLN A 43 -2.85 -0.65 -14.73
N THR A 44 -2.07 0.21 -15.39
CA THR A 44 -0.63 0.05 -15.45
C THR A 44 0.01 0.42 -14.10
N LEU A 45 1.28 0.07 -13.93
CA LEU A 45 2.05 0.49 -12.75
C LEU A 45 2.16 2.02 -12.64
N GLU A 46 2.21 2.71 -13.78
CA GLU A 46 2.26 4.16 -13.83
C GLU A 46 0.92 4.79 -13.40
N ASP A 47 -0.21 4.17 -13.77
CA ASP A 47 -1.52 4.61 -13.29
C ASP A 47 -1.61 4.47 -11.76
N TRP A 48 -1.10 3.37 -11.20
CA TRP A 48 -1.04 3.19 -9.74
C TRP A 48 -0.14 4.23 -9.08
N ARG A 49 0.99 4.59 -9.67
CA ARG A 49 1.84 5.67 -9.16
C ARG A 49 1.07 6.99 -9.05
N LEU A 50 0.32 7.36 -10.10
CA LEU A 50 -0.49 8.57 -10.09
C LEU A 50 -1.62 8.50 -9.04
N ILE A 51 -2.27 7.34 -8.92
CA ILE A 51 -3.30 7.10 -7.89
C ILE A 51 -2.70 7.24 -6.49
N LEU A 52 -1.55 6.65 -6.22
CA LEU A 52 -0.87 6.76 -4.92
C LEU A 52 -0.46 8.21 -4.64
N GLY A 53 0.03 8.95 -5.64
CA GLY A 53 0.33 10.37 -5.52
C GLY A 53 -0.88 11.24 -5.17
N ALA A 54 -2.11 10.81 -5.51
CA ALA A 54 -3.34 11.49 -5.11
C ALA A 54 -3.74 11.25 -3.65
N TYR A 55 -3.14 10.25 -2.97
CA TYR A 55 -3.28 10.08 -1.52
C TYR A 55 -2.37 11.07 -0.76
N ASP A 56 -1.09 11.10 -1.13
CA ASP A 56 -0.10 12.01 -0.58
C ASP A 56 0.93 12.37 -1.67
N TYR A 57 1.23 13.65 -1.81
CA TYR A 57 2.13 14.16 -2.85
C TYR A 57 3.52 13.53 -2.80
N ARG A 58 3.99 13.05 -1.64
CA ARG A 58 5.28 12.36 -1.49
C ARG A 58 5.35 11.06 -2.27
N LEU A 59 4.19 10.42 -2.50
CA LEU A 59 4.09 9.17 -3.24
C LEU A 59 4.14 9.37 -4.76
N VAL A 60 4.06 10.61 -5.26
CA VAL A 60 4.26 10.90 -6.70
C VAL A 60 5.67 10.52 -7.17
N ASN A 61 6.65 10.56 -6.25
CA ASN A 61 8.05 10.29 -6.52
C ASN A 61 8.42 8.80 -6.47
N LEU A 62 7.44 7.92 -6.22
CA LEU A 62 7.67 6.49 -6.36
C LEU A 62 8.00 6.15 -7.81
N THR A 63 8.85 5.16 -8.06
CA THR A 63 8.92 4.57 -9.41
C THR A 63 7.66 3.75 -9.70
N ALA A 64 7.43 3.42 -10.97
CA ALA A 64 6.36 2.49 -11.35
C ALA A 64 6.49 1.14 -10.61
N ASP A 65 7.72 0.61 -10.48
CA ASP A 65 7.99 -0.62 -9.73
C ASP A 65 7.70 -0.47 -8.23
N GLU A 66 8.05 0.67 -7.62
CA GLU A 66 7.74 0.96 -6.21
C GLU A 66 6.23 1.08 -5.96
N ALA A 67 5.49 1.66 -6.91
CA ALA A 67 4.03 1.69 -6.88
C ALA A 67 3.46 0.27 -6.96
N GLY A 68 3.97 -0.56 -7.89
CA GLY A 68 3.61 -1.97 -7.99
C GLY A 68 3.88 -2.76 -6.71
N ALA A 69 5.09 -2.62 -6.16
CA ALA A 69 5.48 -3.27 -4.89
C ALA A 69 4.57 -2.84 -3.73
N THR A 70 4.18 -1.56 -3.67
CA THR A 70 3.22 -1.06 -2.66
C THR A 70 1.87 -1.77 -2.77
N MET A 71 1.37 -1.98 -3.98
CA MET A 71 0.09 -2.65 -4.22
C MET A 71 0.16 -4.13 -3.86
N VAL A 72 1.26 -4.81 -4.19
CA VAL A 72 1.49 -6.22 -3.81
C VAL A 72 1.57 -6.37 -2.29
N LEU A 73 2.32 -5.50 -1.61
CA LEU A 73 2.38 -5.50 -0.15
C LEU A 73 0.99 -5.27 0.46
N LEU A 74 0.23 -4.31 -0.08
CA LEU A 74 -1.12 -4.01 0.41
C LEU A 74 -2.06 -5.23 0.31
N GLU A 75 -2.00 -5.97 -0.80
CA GLU A 75 -2.78 -7.20 -0.99
C GLU A 75 -2.32 -8.30 -0.03
N PHE A 76 -1.01 -8.52 0.07
CA PHE A 76 -0.44 -9.47 1.01
C PHE A 76 -0.91 -9.19 2.44
N PHE A 77 -0.84 -7.95 2.92
CA PHE A 77 -1.31 -7.59 4.26
C PHE A 77 -2.85 -7.64 4.39
N ALA A 78 -3.61 -7.41 3.31
CA ALA A 78 -5.06 -7.52 3.33
C ALA A 78 -5.53 -8.97 3.44
N ASP A 79 -4.85 -9.89 2.76
CA ASP A 79 -5.13 -11.31 2.82
C ASP A 79 -4.65 -11.93 4.14
N ASN A 80 -3.46 -11.52 4.62
CA ASN A 80 -2.95 -11.97 5.90
C ASN A 80 -3.71 -11.41 7.12
N ALA A 81 -4.34 -10.23 6.99
CA ALA A 81 -5.24 -9.71 8.02
C ALA A 81 -6.55 -10.52 8.14
N LYS A 82 -6.94 -11.27 7.10
CA LYS A 82 -8.10 -12.18 7.14
C LYS A 82 -7.73 -13.57 7.69
N THR A 83 -6.47 -13.99 7.60
CA THR A 83 -5.95 -15.26 8.12
C THR A 83 -5.41 -15.18 9.55
N ALA A 84 -5.77 -14.15 10.32
CA ALA A 84 -5.67 -14.21 11.79
C ALA A 84 -6.75 -15.14 12.39
N ILE A 85 -6.89 -16.35 11.84
CA ILE A 85 -7.38 -17.50 12.58
C ILE A 85 -6.11 -18.06 13.24
N PRO A 86 -5.98 -18.04 14.58
CA PRO A 86 -4.84 -18.67 15.21
C PRO A 86 -4.84 -20.15 14.81
N ASP A 87 -3.79 -20.60 14.14
CA ASP A 87 -3.56 -22.04 13.96
C ASP A 87 -3.21 -22.61 15.32
N GLY A 88 -4.28 -23.05 15.99
CA GLY A 88 -4.28 -23.63 17.31
C GLY A 88 -5.13 -24.89 17.28
N ARG A 89 -4.59 -25.95 16.68
CA ARG A 89 -4.62 -27.29 17.28
C ARG A 89 -3.58 -28.24 16.72
#